data_AF-A0A1G1E6N0-F1
#
_entry.id   AF-A0A1G1E6N0-F1
#
_cell.length_a   1.000
_cell.length_b   1.000
_cell.length_c   1.000
_cell.angle_alpha   90.00
_cell.angle_beta   90.00
_cell.angle_gamma   90.00
#
_symmetry.space_group_name_H-M   'P 1'
#
loop_
_entity.id
_entity.type
_entity.pdbx_description
1 polymer ?
#
loop_
_entity_poly.entity_id
_entity_poly.type
_entity_poly.pdbx_seq_one_letter_code
_entity_poly.pdbx_strand_id
1 'polypeptide(L)'
;MTKNLWNLLNSTISIFMLLFLPSAVLAGDLYVQSIKARILSSPSLGSRIVVEANRGEVLKELEKEGNWFKVSYKESTGWVSRLLVGPKPPSGKVSVLEETEEKLEKGSRRRASAFATAAAARGLAEERARISDQLKVDYDGLEWMEKINISDEKAAMFIIKGVGK
;
A
#
# COMPACT_ATOMS: atom_id res chain seq x y z
N MET A 1 -6.84 -39.15 -58.68
CA MET A 1 -5.72 -38.29 -58.24
C MET A 1 -6.12 -37.15 -57.28
N THR A 2 -7.40 -36.99 -56.95
CA THR A 2 -7.94 -35.81 -56.22
C THR A 2 -8.02 -35.96 -54.69
N LYS A 3 -8.05 -37.19 -54.16
CA LYS A 3 -8.18 -37.46 -52.71
C LYS A 3 -6.95 -37.00 -51.89
N ASN A 4 -5.77 -37.03 -52.50
CA ASN A 4 -4.50 -36.69 -51.82
C ASN A 4 -4.38 -35.18 -51.59
N LEU A 5 -4.93 -34.36 -52.50
CA LEU A 5 -4.91 -32.90 -52.39
C LEU A 5 -5.87 -32.41 -51.29
N TRP A 6 -7.02 -33.06 -51.13
CA TRP A 6 -7.99 -32.74 -50.08
C TRP A 6 -7.46 -33.10 -48.69
N ASN A 7 -6.73 -34.22 -48.56
CA ASN A 7 -6.05 -34.59 -47.31
C ASN A 7 -4.90 -33.65 -46.94
N LEU A 8 -4.17 -33.13 -47.93
CA LEU A 8 -3.09 -32.14 -47.72
C LEU A 8 -3.65 -30.78 -47.26
N LEU A 9 -4.80 -30.35 -47.81
CA LEU A 9 -5.46 -29.10 -47.40
C LEU A 9 -6.00 -29.18 -45.96
N ASN A 10 -6.61 -30.30 -45.58
CA ASN A 10 -7.12 -30.50 -44.22
C ASN A 10 -5.97 -30.65 -43.19
N SER A 11 -4.82 -31.19 -43.60
CA SER A 11 -3.63 -31.33 -42.75
C SER A 11 -2.98 -29.98 -42.43
N THR A 12 -2.89 -29.06 -43.41
CA THR A 12 -2.34 -27.72 -43.18
C THR A 12 -3.26 -26.85 -42.33
N ILE A 13 -4.59 -26.97 -42.49
CA ILE A 13 -5.57 -26.30 -41.62
C ILE A 13 -5.46 -26.83 -40.18
N SER A 14 -5.26 -28.14 -39.99
CA SER A 14 -5.08 -28.74 -38.66
C SER A 14 -3.77 -28.30 -37.99
N ILE A 15 -2.68 -28.13 -38.75
CA ILE A 15 -1.41 -27.61 -38.25
C ILE A 15 -1.50 -26.12 -37.90
N PHE A 16 -2.23 -25.33 -38.69
CA PHE A 16 -2.49 -23.93 -38.38
C PHE A 16 -3.37 -23.77 -37.12
N MET A 17 -4.33 -24.67 -36.89
CA MET A 17 -5.14 -24.68 -35.68
C MET A 17 -4.34 -25.09 -34.43
N LEU A 18 -3.33 -25.95 -34.57
CA LEU A 18 -2.46 -26.37 -33.47
C LEU A 18 -1.45 -25.26 -33.05
N LEU A 19 -1.06 -24.39 -33.98
CA LEU A 19 -0.19 -23.22 -33.73
C LEU A 19 -0.93 -22.05 -33.06
N PHE A 20 -2.26 -22.06 -33.10
CA PHE A 20 -3.11 -21.05 -32.49
C PHE A 20 -3.78 -21.56 -31.21
N LEU A 21 -3.02 -22.26 -30.36
CA LEU A 21 -3.45 -22.55 -28.99
C LEU A 21 -3.55 -21.21 -28.23
N PRO A 22 -4.73 -20.78 -27.79
CA PRO A 22 -4.84 -19.61 -26.94
C PRO A 22 -4.15 -19.95 -25.62
N SER A 23 -3.03 -19.30 -25.33
CA SER A 23 -2.38 -19.37 -24.03
C SER A 23 -3.42 -19.04 -22.97
N ALA A 24 -3.81 -20.02 -22.17
CA ALA A 24 -4.64 -19.79 -20.99
C ALA A 24 -3.80 -18.93 -20.04
N VAL A 25 -4.00 -17.62 -20.09
CA VAL A 25 -3.42 -16.68 -19.15
C VAL A 25 -3.97 -17.06 -17.78
N LEU A 26 -3.09 -17.56 -16.91
CA LEU A 26 -3.41 -17.84 -15.51
C LEU A 26 -3.68 -16.50 -14.83
N ALA A 27 -4.94 -16.11 -14.82
CA ALA A 27 -5.39 -14.89 -14.18
C ALA A 27 -5.27 -15.05 -12.66
N GLY A 28 -4.26 -14.43 -12.07
CA GLY A 28 -4.10 -14.32 -10.62
C GLY A 28 -4.81 -13.09 -10.09
N ASP A 29 -5.46 -13.19 -8.93
CA ASP A 29 -6.01 -12.02 -8.26
C ASP A 29 -4.89 -11.26 -7.53
N LEU A 30 -4.79 -9.96 -7.77
CA LEU A 30 -3.93 -9.04 -7.00
C LEU A 30 -4.76 -8.00 -6.29
N TYR A 31 -4.35 -7.67 -5.07
CA TYR A 31 -4.96 -6.68 -4.23
C TYR A 31 -4.08 -5.43 -4.14
N VAL A 32 -4.70 -4.26 -4.28
CA VAL A 32 -4.01 -2.98 -4.11
C VAL A 32 -3.64 -2.77 -2.64
N GLN A 33 -2.34 -2.63 -2.34
CA GLN A 33 -1.83 -2.43 -0.98
C GLN A 33 -1.68 -0.95 -0.61
N SER A 34 -1.31 -0.13 -1.59
CA SER A 34 -1.18 1.33 -1.45
C SER A 34 -2.54 2.01 -1.27
N ILE A 35 -2.57 3.22 -0.70
CA ILE A 35 -3.79 4.04 -0.59
C ILE A 35 -4.44 4.22 -1.97
N LYS A 36 -3.60 4.49 -2.99
CA LYS A 36 -3.97 4.58 -4.39
C LYS A 36 -2.91 3.91 -5.25
N ALA A 37 -3.35 3.23 -6.31
CA ALA A 37 -2.49 2.65 -7.34
C ALA A 37 -2.93 3.15 -8.71
N ARG A 38 -1.97 3.71 -9.45
CA ARG A 38 -2.19 4.19 -10.80
C ARG A 38 -1.93 3.06 -11.77
N ILE A 39 -2.91 2.79 -12.64
CA ILE A 39 -2.80 1.88 -13.75
C ILE A 39 -2.43 2.71 -14.98
N LEU A 40 -1.30 2.37 -15.56
CA LEU A 40 -0.61 3.13 -16.60
C LEU A 40 -0.78 2.49 -17.98
N SER A 41 -0.60 3.25 -19.05
CA SER A 41 -0.70 2.74 -20.41
C SER A 41 0.48 1.86 -20.83
N SER A 42 1.66 2.08 -20.23
CA SER A 42 2.89 1.32 -20.51
C SER A 42 3.70 1.08 -19.22
N PRO A 43 4.65 0.13 -19.19
CA PRO A 43 5.46 -0.18 -18.01
C PRO A 43 6.55 0.88 -17.75
N SER A 44 6.15 2.15 -17.67
CA SER A 44 7.02 3.30 -17.43
C SER A 44 6.34 4.32 -16.53
N LEU A 45 7.09 4.85 -15.56
CA LEU A 45 6.61 5.81 -14.55
C LEU A 45 6.08 7.12 -15.14
N GLY A 46 6.54 7.51 -16.34
CA GLY A 46 6.12 8.74 -17.03
C GLY A 46 4.97 8.56 -18.02
N SER A 47 4.38 7.37 -18.10
CA SER A 47 3.32 7.08 -19.06
C SER A 47 1.96 7.61 -18.60
N ARG A 48 0.99 7.63 -19.52
CA ARG A 48 -0.36 8.14 -19.25
C ARG A 48 -1.06 7.24 -18.24
N ILE A 49 -1.74 7.85 -17.27
CA ILE A 49 -2.63 7.15 -16.33
C ILE A 49 -3.92 6.81 -17.06
N VAL A 50 -4.26 5.52 -17.12
CA VAL A 50 -5.50 4.99 -17.70
C VAL A 50 -6.60 5.02 -16.65
N VAL A 51 -6.31 4.55 -15.44
CA VAL A 51 -7.27 4.46 -14.34
C VAL A 51 -6.54 4.49 -13.01
N GLU A 52 -7.26 4.82 -11.93
CA GLU A 52 -6.74 4.75 -10.57
C GLU A 52 -7.59 3.76 -9.75
N ALA A 53 -6.92 2.88 -9.01
CA ALA A 53 -7.52 1.90 -8.11
C ALA A 53 -7.20 2.26 -6.65
N ASN A 54 -8.15 2.02 -5.76
CA ASN A 54 -8.00 2.29 -4.33
C ASN A 54 -7.50 1.06 -3.56
N ARG A 55 -6.97 1.28 -2.36
CA ARG A 55 -6.55 0.21 -1.45
C ARG A 55 -7.66 -0.82 -1.25
N GLY A 56 -7.30 -2.10 -1.38
CA GLY A 56 -8.20 -3.24 -1.18
C GLY A 56 -8.97 -3.67 -2.42
N GLU A 57 -8.94 -2.89 -3.50
CA GLU A 57 -9.55 -3.31 -4.76
C GLU A 57 -8.77 -4.46 -5.41
N VAL A 58 -9.52 -5.32 -6.11
CA VAL A 58 -8.99 -6.52 -6.79
C VAL A 58 -8.71 -6.20 -8.25
N LEU A 59 -7.52 -6.60 -8.69
CA LEU A 59 -7.00 -6.49 -10.04
C LEU A 59 -6.77 -7.90 -10.58
N LYS A 60 -7.17 -8.15 -11.82
CA LYS A 60 -6.86 -9.42 -12.49
C LYS A 60 -5.51 -9.32 -13.18
N GLU A 61 -4.55 -10.12 -12.76
CA GLU A 61 -3.25 -10.23 -13.41
C GLU A 61 -3.39 -10.88 -14.78
N LEU A 62 -2.76 -10.29 -15.79
CA LEU A 62 -2.68 -10.84 -17.13
C LEU A 62 -1.23 -11.26 -17.46
N GLU A 63 -0.25 -10.45 -17.08
CA GLU A 63 1.14 -10.67 -17.45
C GLU A 63 2.11 -10.04 -16.45
N LYS A 64 3.28 -10.65 -16.30
CA LYS A 64 4.38 -10.12 -15.47
C LYS A 64 5.53 -9.70 -16.38
N GLU A 65 5.88 -8.42 -16.36
CA GLU A 65 7.05 -7.91 -17.07
C GLU A 65 7.96 -7.15 -16.10
N GLY A 66 9.00 -7.83 -15.60
CA GLY A 66 9.97 -7.28 -14.66
C GLY A 66 9.32 -6.75 -13.37
N ASN A 67 9.30 -5.42 -13.23
CA ASN A 67 8.76 -4.71 -12.06
C ASN A 67 7.29 -4.27 -12.24
N TRP A 68 6.65 -4.70 -13.33
CA TRP A 68 5.30 -4.31 -13.69
C TRP A 68 4.41 -5.53 -13.87
N PHE A 69 3.14 -5.35 -13.50
CA PHE A 69 2.09 -6.30 -13.79
C PHE A 69 1.12 -5.66 -14.77
N LYS A 70 0.84 -6.37 -15.85
CA LYS A 70 -0.28 -6.05 -16.73
C LYS A 70 -1.54 -6.57 -16.05
N VAL A 71 -2.48 -5.68 -15.81
CA VAL A 71 -3.71 -5.97 -15.06
C VAL A 71 -4.94 -5.52 -15.83
N SER A 72 -6.05 -6.22 -15.61
CA SER A 72 -7.38 -5.82 -16.04
C SER A 72 -8.20 -5.35 -14.83
N TYR A 73 -8.82 -4.19 -14.96
CA TYR A 73 -9.62 -3.56 -13.91
C TYR A 73 -10.74 -2.70 -14.53
N LYS A 74 -12.00 -2.97 -14.13
CA LYS A 74 -13.21 -2.24 -14.58
C LYS A 74 -13.19 -1.96 -16.10
N GLU A 75 -12.99 -3.02 -16.88
CA GLU A 75 -12.93 -3.00 -18.36
C GLU A 75 -11.70 -2.31 -18.99
N SER A 76 -10.82 -1.73 -18.19
CA SER A 76 -9.55 -1.17 -18.64
C SER A 76 -8.39 -2.13 -18.40
N THR A 77 -7.49 -2.23 -19.38
CA THR A 77 -6.23 -2.96 -19.23
C THR A 77 -5.06 -2.00 -19.20
N GLY A 78 -4.12 -2.22 -18.28
CA GLY A 78 -2.90 -1.42 -18.21
C GLY A 78 -1.87 -2.01 -17.28
N TRP A 79 -0.87 -1.21 -16.91
CA TRP A 79 0.31 -1.61 -16.16
C TRP A 79 0.30 -1.01 -14.77
N VAL A 80 0.51 -1.84 -13.76
CA VAL A 80 0.66 -1.41 -12.37
C VAL A 80 2.02 -1.84 -11.84
N SER A 81 2.64 -0.98 -11.04
CA SER A 81 3.92 -1.33 -10.40
C SER A 81 3.72 -2.44 -9.38
N ARG A 82 4.60 -3.44 -9.40
CA ARG A 82 4.62 -4.56 -8.46
C ARG A 82 4.70 -4.12 -6.99
N LEU A 83 5.23 -2.93 -6.71
CA LEU A 83 5.34 -2.39 -5.35
C LEU A 83 3.99 -1.97 -4.74
N LEU A 84 2.98 -1.74 -5.58
CA LEU A 84 1.69 -1.20 -5.15
C LEU A 84 0.64 -2.28 -4.86
N VAL A 85 0.93 -3.53 -5.22
CA VAL A 85 -0.03 -4.63 -5.29
C VAL A 85 0.56 -5.90 -4.68
N GLY A 86 -0.31 -6.78 -4.17
CA GLY A 86 0.11 -8.03 -3.54
C GLY A 86 -0.95 -9.13 -3.61
N PRO A 87 -0.58 -10.40 -3.37
CA PRO A 87 -1.48 -11.54 -3.51
C PRO A 87 -2.53 -11.68 -2.40
N LYS A 88 -2.39 -10.93 -1.31
CA LYS A 88 -3.29 -10.99 -0.14
C LYS A 88 -4.00 -9.65 0.01
N PRO A 89 -5.27 -9.63 0.44
CA PRO A 89 -5.95 -8.37 0.73
C PRO A 89 -5.20 -7.58 1.82
N PRO A 90 -5.14 -6.24 1.71
CA PRO A 90 -4.59 -5.41 2.78
C PRO A 90 -5.43 -5.58 4.04
N SER A 91 -4.78 -5.66 5.21
CA SER A 91 -5.51 -5.61 6.47
C SER A 91 -6.32 -4.32 6.57
N GLY A 92 -7.61 -4.48 6.84
CA GLY A 92 -8.53 -3.37 7.08
C GLY A 92 -7.98 -2.49 8.19
N LYS A 93 -8.14 -1.17 8.06
CA LYS A 93 -7.92 -0.29 9.20
C LYS A 93 -8.97 -0.69 10.23
N VAL A 94 -8.56 -1.24 11.36
CA VAL A 94 -9.43 -1.30 12.54
C VAL A 94 -9.57 0.15 12.99
N SER A 95 -10.55 0.83 12.42
CA SER A 95 -10.95 2.16 12.84
C SER A 95 -11.64 2.00 14.19
N VAL A 96 -10.85 2.07 15.25
CA VAL A 96 -11.34 2.20 16.64
C VAL A 96 -12.20 3.47 16.83
N LEU A 97 -12.35 4.30 15.79
CA LEU A 97 -12.97 5.63 15.81
C LEU A 97 -14.21 5.77 14.89
N GLU A 98 -14.57 4.75 14.10
CA GLU A 98 -15.69 4.87 13.14
C GLU A 98 -17.08 4.78 13.80
N GLU A 99 -17.14 4.42 15.09
CA GLU A 99 -18.37 4.43 15.89
C GLU A 99 -18.72 5.79 16.51
N THR A 100 -17.89 6.83 16.35
CA THR A 100 -18.06 8.08 17.12
C THR A 100 -18.66 9.28 16.38
N GLU A 101 -18.88 9.23 15.07
CA GLU A 101 -19.41 10.38 14.33
C GLU A 101 -20.94 10.53 14.40
N GLU A 102 -21.69 9.46 14.68
CA GLU A 102 -23.16 9.52 14.63
C GLU A 102 -23.84 10.01 15.93
N LYS A 103 -23.07 10.44 16.95
CA LYS A 103 -23.65 10.84 18.25
C LYS A 103 -23.19 12.18 18.82
N LEU A 104 -22.51 13.00 18.02
CA LEU A 104 -22.05 14.33 18.47
C LEU A 104 -23.08 15.45 18.30
N GLU A 105 -24.12 15.27 17.49
CA GLU A 105 -25.14 16.32 17.32
C GLU A 105 -26.24 16.33 18.38
N LYS A 106 -26.47 15.24 19.12
CA LYS A 106 -27.62 15.13 20.04
C LYS A 106 -27.30 15.30 21.53
N GLY A 107 -26.06 15.67 21.85
CA GLY A 107 -25.61 15.91 23.22
C GLY A 107 -25.44 17.39 23.50
N SER A 108 -26.53 18.11 23.82
CA SER A 108 -26.46 19.48 24.29
C SER A 108 -25.39 19.61 25.39
N ARG A 109 -24.30 20.34 25.12
CA ARG A 109 -23.42 21.02 26.07
C ARG A 109 -23.45 20.45 27.51
N ARG A 110 -23.12 19.16 27.70
CA ARG A 110 -22.76 18.68 29.03
C ARG A 110 -21.35 19.17 29.26
N ARG A 111 -21.24 20.38 29.83
CA ARG A 111 -19.95 20.98 30.19
C ARG A 111 -19.20 19.90 30.97
N ALA A 112 -18.06 19.45 30.44
CA ALA A 112 -17.25 18.37 31.04
C ALA A 112 -16.95 18.61 32.53
N SER A 113 -17.02 19.87 32.96
CA SER A 113 -16.89 20.30 34.34
C SER A 113 -17.99 19.79 35.28
N ALA A 114 -19.23 19.52 34.86
CA ALA A 114 -20.29 19.17 35.81
C ALA A 114 -20.02 17.83 36.52
N PHE A 115 -19.44 16.86 35.79
CA PHE A 115 -19.05 15.57 36.35
C PHE A 115 -17.76 15.69 37.18
N ALA A 116 -16.78 16.46 36.69
CA ALA A 116 -15.54 16.74 37.42
C ALA A 116 -15.77 17.50 38.74
N THR A 117 -16.67 18.49 38.76
CA THR A 117 -17.02 19.27 39.96
C THR A 117 -17.73 18.40 40.99
N ALA A 118 -18.67 17.54 40.57
CA ALA A 118 -19.35 16.62 41.47
C ALA A 118 -18.41 15.53 42.02
N ALA A 119 -17.46 15.05 41.22
CA ALA A 119 -16.43 14.10 41.66
C ALA A 119 -15.44 14.75 42.64
N ALA A 120 -14.97 15.96 42.34
CA ALA A 120 -14.06 16.73 43.21
C ALA A 120 -14.69 17.07 44.56
N ALA A 121 -15.98 17.47 44.59
CA ALA A 121 -16.71 17.73 45.83
C ALA A 121 -16.88 16.47 46.71
N ARG A 122 -16.77 15.27 46.13
CA ARG A 122 -16.79 13.98 46.83
C ARG A 122 -15.39 13.41 47.12
N GLY A 123 -14.32 14.15 46.81
CA GLY A 123 -12.94 13.70 47.01
C GLY A 123 -12.45 12.65 45.99
N LEU A 124 -13.16 12.47 44.87
CA LEU A 124 -12.80 11.53 43.79
C LEU A 124 -11.97 12.20 42.68
N ALA A 125 -11.26 13.29 42.98
CA ALA A 125 -10.31 13.85 42.03
C ALA A 125 -9.08 12.93 41.99
N GLU A 126 -9.02 12.07 40.98
CA GLU A 126 -7.85 11.26 40.68
C GLU A 126 -6.62 12.19 40.65
N GLU A 127 -5.61 11.89 41.47
CA GLU A 127 -4.30 12.55 41.45
C GLU A 127 -3.75 12.34 40.03
N ARG A 128 -3.94 13.33 39.16
CA ARG A 128 -3.40 13.29 37.80
C ARG A 128 -1.90 13.44 37.93
N ALA A 129 -1.20 12.35 38.22
CA ALA A 129 0.20 12.22 37.89
C ALA A 129 0.27 12.50 36.39
N ARG A 130 0.67 13.71 36.02
CA ARG A 130 0.80 14.05 34.61
C ARG A 130 1.86 13.10 34.09
N ILE A 131 1.61 12.48 32.94
CA ILE A 131 2.60 11.64 32.27
C ILE A 131 3.92 12.43 32.06
N SER A 132 3.85 13.78 31.98
CA SER A 132 5.01 14.67 31.99
C SER A 132 5.90 14.54 33.23
N ASP A 133 5.34 14.23 34.40
CA ASP A 133 6.09 14.13 35.66
C ASP A 133 6.85 12.80 35.74
N GLN A 134 6.46 11.79 34.95
CA GLN A 134 7.18 10.52 34.81
C GLN A 134 8.28 10.58 33.73
N LEU A 135 8.20 11.53 32.80
CA LEU A 135 9.18 11.71 31.73
C LEU A 135 10.32 12.61 32.21
N LYS A 136 11.29 12.01 32.91
CA LYS A 136 12.55 12.69 33.25
C LYS A 136 13.31 13.01 31.96
N VAL A 137 13.60 14.28 31.71
CA VAL A 137 14.39 14.72 30.55
C VAL A 137 15.83 14.22 30.71
N ASP A 138 16.35 13.51 29.71
CA ASP A 138 17.70 12.95 29.67
C ASP A 138 18.69 13.98 29.10
N TYR A 139 19.18 14.86 29.98
CA TYR A 139 20.17 15.88 29.62
C TYR A 139 21.56 15.29 29.34
N ASP A 140 21.90 14.16 29.96
CA ASP A 140 23.20 13.49 29.80
C ASP A 140 23.35 12.94 28.37
N GLY A 141 22.26 12.38 27.82
CA GLY A 141 22.21 11.94 26.42
C GLY A 141 22.38 13.10 25.43
N LEU A 142 21.83 14.28 25.75
CA LEU A 142 21.94 15.46 24.90
C LEU A 142 23.38 15.99 24.86
N GLU A 143 24.03 16.10 26.02
CA GLU A 143 25.43 16.52 26.12
C GLU A 143 26.38 15.54 25.40
N TRP A 144 26.10 14.24 25.48
CA TRP A 144 26.85 13.23 24.74
C TRP A 144 26.76 13.44 23.22
N MET A 145 25.57 13.75 22.70
CA MET A 145 25.38 14.05 21.28
C MET A 145 26.08 15.34 20.85
N GLU A 146 26.03 16.40 21.67
CA GLU A 146 26.68 17.68 21.38
C GLU A 146 28.21 17.58 21.39
N LYS A 147 28.79 16.70 22.21
CA LYS A 147 30.23 16.43 22.22
C LYS A 147 30.72 15.71 20.96
N ILE A 148 29.84 15.02 20.23
CA ILE A 148 30.21 14.32 19.01
C ILE A 148 30.33 15.34 17.87
N ASN A 149 31.53 15.86 17.67
CA ASN A 149 31.85 16.69 16.52
C ASN A 149 32.30 15.80 15.34
N ILE A 150 31.51 15.74 14.26
CA ILE A 150 31.83 14.98 13.05
C ILE A 150 32.32 15.99 12.01
N SER A 151 33.57 15.85 11.57
CA SER A 151 34.09 16.70 10.49
C SER A 151 33.38 16.41 9.16
N ASP A 152 33.19 17.45 8.35
CA ASP A 152 32.56 17.37 7.02
C ASP A 152 33.27 16.32 6.13
N GLU A 153 34.58 16.20 6.26
CA GLU A 153 35.39 15.18 5.56
C GLU A 153 35.02 13.76 5.96
N LYS A 154 34.79 13.52 7.27
CA LYS A 154 34.39 12.21 7.79
C LYS A 154 32.96 11.87 7.40
N ALA A 155 32.06 12.87 7.37
CA ALA A 155 30.70 12.73 6.88
C ALA A 155 30.68 12.43 5.38
N ALA A 156 31.48 13.13 4.58
CA ALA A 156 31.63 12.86 3.14
C ALA A 156 32.21 11.47 2.87
N MET A 157 33.23 11.06 3.64
CA MET A 157 33.81 9.73 3.53
C MET A 157 32.79 8.63 3.86
N PHE A 158 31.92 8.85 4.84
CA PHE A 158 30.83 7.94 5.19
C PHE A 158 29.82 7.77 4.05
N ILE A 159 29.44 8.87 3.38
CA ILE A 159 28.52 8.82 2.23
C ILE A 159 29.13 8.04 1.07
N ILE A 160 30.44 8.20 0.83
CA ILE A 160 31.13 7.58 -0.31
C ILE A 160 31.44 6.10 -0.06
N LYS A 161 31.92 5.74 1.14
CA LYS A 161 32.32 4.35 1.45
C LYS A 161 31.19 3.51 2.04
N GLY A 162 30.11 4.13 2.52
CA GLY A 162 29.04 3.48 3.28
C GLY A 162 29.51 3.01 4.66
N VAL A 163 28.56 2.62 5.52
CA VAL A 163 28.87 1.88 6.76
C VAL A 163 29.54 0.58 6.34
N GLY A 164 30.86 0.47 6.54
CA GLY A 164 31.59 -0.77 6.28
C GLY A 164 30.91 -1.93 7.00
N LYS A 165 30.66 -3.02 6.27
CA LYS A 165 30.38 -4.33 6.86
C LYS A 165 31.58 -4.82 7.66
#